data_AF-A0A257Q1S0-F1
#
_entry.id   AF-A0A257Q1S0-F1
#
_cell.length_a   1.000
_cell.length_b   1.000
_cell.length_c   1.000
_cell.angle_alpha   90.00
_cell.angle_beta   90.00
_cell.angle_gamma   90.00
#
_symmetry.space_group_name_H-M   'P 1'
#
loop_
_entity.id
_entity.type
_entity.pdbx_description
1 polymer ?
#
loop_
_entity_poly.entity_id
_entity_poly.type
_entity_poly.pdbx_seq_one_letter_code
_entity_poly.pdbx_strand_id
1 'polypeptide(L)'
;GISSGQFYTWRKQFRTGALTGFVPVSLAPDTPALPAPMSVPVEPQSAAHTAGNVEVELPNGIKLRLTGDIDASALRQILVALR
;
A
#
# COMPACT_ATOMS: atom_id res chain seq x y z
N GLY A 1 9.41 8.11 1.66
CA GLY A 1 10.48 7.12 1.84
C GLY A 1 10.34 6.46 3.19
N ILE A 2 10.79 5.21 3.34
CA ILE A 2 10.77 4.48 4.62
C ILE A 2 12.03 4.83 5.42
N SER A 3 11.91 5.08 6.72
CA SER A 3 13.06 5.43 7.55
C SER A 3 13.87 4.19 7.97
N SER A 4 15.18 4.36 8.20
CA SER A 4 16.06 3.26 8.64
C SER A 4 15.62 2.64 9.97
N GLY A 5 15.09 3.46 10.89
CA GLY A 5 14.57 2.99 12.18
C GLY A 5 13.30 2.14 12.05
N GLN A 6 12.43 2.51 11.11
CA GLN A 6 11.23 1.73 10.79
C GLN A 6 11.59 0.37 10.20
N PHE A 7 12.56 0.33 9.26
CA PHE A 7 13.07 -0.92 8.71
C PHE A 7 13.71 -1.83 9.77
N TYR A 8 14.53 -1.26 10.67
CA TYR A 8 15.14 -2.02 11.77
C TYR A 8 14.08 -2.64 12.70
N THR A 9 13.05 -1.87 13.03
CA THR A 9 11.96 -2.31 13.92
C THR A 9 11.19 -3.46 13.30
N TRP A 10 10.82 -3.36 12.02
CA TRP A 10 10.14 -4.45 11.31
C TRP A 10 11.00 -5.71 11.23
N ARG A 11 12.30 -5.58 10.95
CA ARG A 11 13.22 -6.72 10.92
C ARG A 11 13.30 -7.43 12.28
N LYS A 12 13.28 -6.67 13.38
CA LYS A 12 13.25 -7.24 14.74
C LYS A 12 11.93 -7.97 14.99
N GLN A 13 10.79 -7.35 14.69
CA GLN A 13 9.45 -7.91 14.89
C GLN A 13 9.21 -9.17 14.05
N PHE A 14 9.72 -9.20 12.82
CA PHE A 14 9.62 -10.37 11.94
C PHE A 14 10.36 -11.58 12.54
N ARG A 15 11.58 -11.37 13.05
CA ARG A 15 12.37 -12.45 13.69
C ARG A 15 11.74 -12.98 14.96
N THR A 16 11.01 -12.15 15.70
CA THR A 16 10.32 -12.56 16.93
C THR A 16 8.93 -13.14 16.65
N GLY A 17 8.48 -13.21 15.38
CA GLY A 17 7.13 -13.66 15.02
C GLY A 17 6.02 -12.67 15.38
N ALA A 18 6.36 -11.45 15.79
CA ALA A 18 5.40 -10.40 16.14
C ALA A 18 4.86 -9.67 14.90
N LEU A 19 5.48 -9.89 13.74
CA LEU A 19 5.07 -9.34 12.45
C LEU A 19 4.44 -10.48 11.62
N THR A 20 3.10 -10.50 11.52
CA THR A 20 2.33 -11.52 10.79
C THR A 20 1.82 -10.99 9.45
N GLY A 21 1.34 -11.87 8.57
CA GLY A 21 0.72 -11.47 7.29
C GLY A 21 1.70 -11.25 6.13
N PHE A 22 2.99 -11.48 6.34
CA PHE A 22 3.99 -11.50 5.27
C PHE A 22 4.04 -12.89 4.62
N VAL A 23 3.94 -12.93 3.29
CA VAL A 23 4.10 -14.14 2.49
C VAL A 23 5.39 -14.00 1.67
N PRO A 24 6.23 -15.04 1.58
CA PRO A 24 7.41 -15.00 0.73
C PRO A 24 6.99 -14.73 -0.72
N VAL A 25 7.61 -13.72 -1.34
CA VAL A 25 7.44 -13.43 -2.76
C VAL A 25 8.64 -14.01 -3.49
N SER A 26 8.38 -14.97 -4.38
CA SER A 26 9.38 -15.45 -5.33
C SER A 26 9.33 -14.58 -6.58
N LEU A 27 10.51 -14.13 -7.03
CA LEU A 27 10.62 -13.46 -8.32
C LEU A 27 10.52 -14.52 -9.41
N ALA A 28 9.63 -14.29 -10.38
CA ALA A 28 9.64 -15.08 -11.60
C ALA A 28 10.95 -14.80 -12.36
N PRO A 29 11.52 -15.79 -13.06
CA PRO A 29 12.63 -15.55 -13.97
C PRO A 29 12.25 -14.47 -14.99
N ASP A 30 13.23 -13.69 -15.44
CA ASP A 30 13.02 -12.62 -16.42
C ASP A 30 12.25 -13.15 -17.63
N THR A 31 11.03 -12.64 -17.79
CA THR A 31 10.21 -12.95 -18.96
C THR A 31 10.75 -12.13 -20.14
N PRO A 32 10.90 -12.69 -21.35
CA PRO A 32 11.29 -11.93 -22.53
C PRO A 32 10.41 -10.69 -22.66
N ALA A 33 11.04 -9.54 -22.93
CA ALA A 33 10.34 -8.26 -23.04
C ALA A 33 9.16 -8.39 -24.00
N LEU A 34 7.95 -8.08 -23.50
CA LEU A 34 6.77 -7.93 -24.33
C LEU A 34 7.04 -6.82 -25.35
N PRO A 35 6.61 -6.99 -26.63
CA PRO A 35 6.75 -5.94 -27.63
C PRO A 35 6.10 -4.65 -27.13
N ALA A 36 6.78 -3.53 -27.35
CA ALA A 36 6.33 -2.22 -26.89
C ALA A 36 4.89 -1.95 -27.37
N PRO A 37 3.98 -1.46 -26.51
CA PRO A 37 2.65 -1.09 -26.94
C PRO A 37 2.74 -0.01 -28.01
N MET A 38 1.95 -0.15 -29.09
CA MET A 38 1.81 0.92 -30.08
C MET A 38 1.27 2.17 -29.39
N SER A 39 1.97 3.29 -29.55
CA SER A 39 1.55 4.58 -29.02
C SER A 39 0.24 5.00 -29.68
N VAL A 40 -0.88 4.76 -29.00
CA VAL A 40 -2.15 5.43 -29.30
C VAL A 40 -2.05 6.88 -28.79
N PRO A 41 -2.57 7.87 -29.52
CA PRO A 41 -2.62 9.25 -29.02
C PRO A 41 -3.36 9.30 -27.68
N VAL A 42 -2.64 9.69 -26.63
CA VAL A 42 -3.21 9.88 -25.29
C VAL A 42 -3.97 11.20 -25.28
N GLU A 43 -5.30 11.11 -25.29
CA GLU A 43 -6.17 12.22 -24.89
C GLU A 43 -5.79 12.65 -23.46
N PRO A 44 -5.79 13.96 -23.12
CA PRO A 44 -5.39 14.42 -21.79
C PRO A 44 -6.26 13.74 -20.73
N GLN A 45 -5.68 12.73 -20.08
CA GLN A 45 -6.27 12.03 -18.97
C GLN A 45 -6.39 13.08 -17.86
N SER A 46 -7.60 13.60 -17.63
CA SER A 46 -7.91 14.32 -16.39
C SER A 46 -7.31 13.51 -15.27
N ALA A 47 -6.44 14.14 -14.47
CA ALA A 47 -5.67 13.50 -13.41
C ALA A 47 -6.60 12.55 -12.66
N ALA A 48 -6.51 11.27 -13.00
CA ALA A 48 -7.31 10.26 -12.35
C ALA A 48 -6.73 10.23 -10.94
N HIS A 49 -7.45 10.87 -10.02
CA HIS A 49 -7.27 10.71 -8.60
C HIS A 49 -7.18 9.20 -8.37
N THR A 50 -5.95 8.72 -8.21
CA THR A 50 -5.71 7.29 -8.02
C THR A 50 -6.41 6.98 -6.73
N ALA A 51 -7.55 6.29 -6.81
CA ALA A 51 -8.34 5.91 -5.65
C ALA A 51 -7.40 5.23 -4.67
N GLY A 52 -7.02 5.96 -3.62
CA GLY A 52 -6.11 5.50 -2.59
C GLY A 52 -6.81 4.40 -1.82
N ASN A 53 -6.11 3.28 -1.62
CA ASN A 53 -6.54 2.27 -0.68
C ASN A 53 -5.83 2.51 0.66
N VAL A 54 -6.61 2.62 1.74
CA VAL A 54 -6.08 2.69 3.10
C VAL A 54 -6.62 1.50 3.86
N GLU A 55 -5.72 0.69 4.41
CA GLU A 55 -6.06 -0.42 5.30
C GLU A 55 -5.63 -0.07 6.73
N VAL A 56 -6.56 -0.17 7.68
CA VAL A 56 -6.31 0.07 9.10
C VAL A 56 -6.66 -1.18 9.88
N GLU A 57 -5.70 -1.72 10.62
CA GLU A 57 -5.90 -2.86 11.52
C GLU A 57 -6.02 -2.35 12.97
N LEU A 58 -7.14 -2.67 13.62
CA LEU A 58 -7.40 -2.29 15.01
C LEU A 58 -6.87 -3.37 15.98
N PRO A 59 -6.60 -3.03 17.26
CA PRO A 59 -6.10 -3.98 18.27
C PRO A 59 -7.02 -5.18 18.55
N ASN A 60 -8.30 -5.08 18.17
CA ASN A 60 -9.28 -6.16 18.27
C ASN A 60 -9.27 -7.09 17.03
N GLY A 61 -8.34 -6.90 16.10
CA GLY A 61 -8.21 -7.69 14.87
C GLY A 61 -9.15 -7.27 13.73
N ILE A 62 -9.91 -6.18 13.88
CA ILE A 62 -10.78 -5.67 12.81
C ILE A 62 -9.94 -4.93 11.78
N LYS A 63 -10.14 -5.27 10.50
CA LYS A 63 -9.50 -4.62 9.34
C LYS A 63 -10.49 -3.72 8.62
N LEU A 64 -10.19 -2.44 8.56
CA LEU A 64 -10.95 -1.44 7.79
C LEU A 64 -10.22 -1.17 6.48
N ARG A 65 -10.88 -1.46 5.35
CA ARG A 65 -10.38 -1.14 4.01
C ARG A 65 -11.21 -0.02 3.42
N LEU A 66 -10.59 1.14 3.25
CA LEU A 66 -11.19 2.28 2.58
C LEU A 66 -10.66 2.35 1.16
N THR A 67 -11.56 2.50 0.19
CA THR A 67 -11.23 2.61 -1.23
C THR A 67 -11.92 3.84 -1.78
N GLY A 68 -11.19 4.78 -2.38
CA GLY A 68 -11.74 6.02 -2.93
C GLY A 68 -10.74 7.16 -2.97
N ASP A 69 -11.19 8.37 -3.26
CA ASP A 69 -10.36 9.58 -3.11
C ASP A 69 -10.23 9.90 -1.62
N ILE A 70 -9.10 9.49 -1.01
CA ILE A 70 -8.80 9.70 0.40
C ILE A 70 -7.86 10.90 0.52
N ASP A 71 -8.40 12.05 0.88
CA ASP A 71 -7.60 13.23 1.20
C ASP A 71 -7.20 13.31 2.69
N ALA A 72 -6.22 14.15 3.02
CA ALA A 72 -5.66 14.33 4.35
C ALA A 72 -6.70 14.77 5.41
N SER A 73 -7.80 15.40 4.99
CA SER A 73 -8.96 15.69 5.84
C SER A 73 -9.67 14.41 6.30
N ALA A 74 -9.99 13.53 5.35
CA ALA A 74 -10.68 12.27 5.63
C ALA A 74 -9.81 11.37 6.52
N LEU A 75 -8.50 11.30 6.27
CA LEU A 75 -7.57 10.54 7.11
C LEU A 75 -7.55 11.04 8.56
N ARG A 76 -7.59 12.36 8.77
CA ARG A 76 -7.64 12.95 10.12
C ARG A 76 -8.94 12.58 10.85
N GLN A 77 -10.08 12.61 10.17
CA GLN A 77 -11.36 12.21 10.80
C GLN A 77 -11.36 10.73 11.20
N ILE A 78 -10.80 9.86 10.36
CA ILE A 78 -10.66 8.43 10.65
C ILE A 78 -9.80 8.23 11.91
N LEU A 79 -8.65 8.91 12.00
CA LEU A 79 -7.78 8.82 13.17
C LEU A 79 -8.44 9.34 14.46
N VAL A 80 -9.32 10.33 14.37
CA VAL A 80 -10.12 10.81 15.51
C VAL A 80 -11.15 9.78 15.94
N ALA A 81 -11.83 9.12 14.99
CA ALA A 81 -12.85 8.11 15.28
C ALA A 81 -12.29 6.79 15.82
N LEU A 82 -11.00 6.52 15.59
CA LEU A 82 -10.28 5.33 16.06
C LEU A 82 -9.61 5.50 17.43
N ARG A 83 -9.72 6.69 18.02
CA ARG A 83 -9.19 6.99 19.35
C ARG A 83 -10.15 6.56 20.45
#